data_AF-A0A7Y0XFW2-F1
#
_entry.id   AF-A0A7Y0XFW2-F1
#
_cell.length_a   1.000
_cell.length_b   1.000
_cell.length_c   1.000
_cell.angle_alpha   90.00
_cell.angle_beta   90.00
_cell.angle_gamma   90.00
#
_symmetry.space_group_name_H-M   'P 1'
#
loop_
_entity.id
_entity.type
_entity.pdbx_description
1 polymer ?
#
loop_
_entity_poly.entity_id
_entity_poly.type
_entity_poly.pdbx_seq_one_letter_code
_entity_poly.pdbx_strand_id
1 'polypeptide(L)'
;FLGADLPLPSLTILALEEPENNLAPYYLSRIISQISSLVHGLRAQAVLSSHSPSILARIQPAQVRHFRLATESNTTVVRQLTLPDEENEAAKYIQQAVRAYPELYFAKV
;
A
#
# COMPACT_ATOMS: atom_id res chain seq x y z
N PHE A 1 28.59 14.29 -13.94
CA PHE A 1 28.53 12.83 -13.72
C PHE A 1 27.15 12.33 -14.10
N LEU A 2 27.05 11.82 -15.33
CA LEU A 2 26.10 10.83 -15.86
C LEU A 2 26.26 10.95 -17.39
N GLY A 3 27.27 10.24 -17.90
CA GLY A 3 27.61 10.20 -19.32
C GLY A 3 26.50 9.52 -20.13
N ALA A 4 26.44 9.86 -21.41
CA ALA A 4 25.39 9.51 -22.37
C ALA A 4 25.17 8.00 -22.64
N ASP A 5 25.79 7.10 -21.86
CA ASP A 5 25.83 5.66 -22.11
C ASP A 5 25.30 4.79 -20.96
N LEU A 6 24.68 5.36 -19.92
CA LEU A 6 24.02 4.51 -18.91
C LEU A 6 22.62 4.10 -19.40
N PRO A 7 22.37 2.81 -19.70
CA PRO A 7 21.02 2.37 -20.03
C PRO A 7 20.11 2.62 -18.83
N LEU A 8 18.97 3.27 -19.08
CA LEU A 8 17.95 3.46 -18.06
C LEU A 8 17.53 2.09 -17.50
N PRO A 9 17.33 1.95 -16.17
CA PRO A 9 16.88 0.70 -15.59
C PRO A 9 15.54 0.28 -16.22
N SER A 10 15.42 -1.00 -16.59
CA SER A 10 14.19 -1.55 -17.16
C SER A 10 13.03 -1.52 -16.16
N LEU A 11 13.33 -1.62 -14.87
CA LEU A 11 12.39 -1.53 -13.75
C LEU A 11 13.09 -0.86 -12.55
N THR A 12 12.43 0.13 -11.97
CA THR A 12 12.80 0.76 -10.69
C THR A 12 11.88 0.23 -9.59
N ILE A 13 12.44 -0.28 -8.50
CA ILE A 13 11.67 -0.69 -7.32
C ILE A 13 11.92 0.32 -6.20
N LEU A 14 10.84 0.93 -5.70
CA LEU A 14 10.82 1.75 -4.49
C LEU A 14 10.31 0.91 -3.32
N ALA A 15 11.10 0.79 -2.25
CA ALA A 15 10.65 0.18 -0.99
C ALA A 15 10.71 1.25 0.10
N LEU A 16 9.55 1.54 0.71
CA LEU A 16 9.43 2.55 1.76
C LEU A 16 8.97 1.90 3.05
N GLU A 17 9.76 2.05 4.10
CA GLU A 17 9.40 1.56 5.42
C GLU A 17 8.80 2.69 6.25
N GLU A 18 7.57 2.49 6.73
CA GLU A 18 6.85 3.37 7.67
C GLU A 18 7.03 4.87 7.34
N PRO A 19 6.66 5.32 6.12
CA PRO A 19 6.87 6.70 5.69
C PRO A 19 6.18 7.73 6.58
N GLU A 20 5.21 7.33 7.40
CA GLU A 20 4.60 8.18 8.44
C GLU A 20 5.53 8.55 9.59
N ASN A 21 6.61 7.78 9.81
CA ASN A 21 7.54 8.06 10.89
C ASN A 21 8.27 9.37 10.63
N ASN A 22 8.27 10.26 11.62
CA ASN A 22 8.88 11.59 11.56
C ASN A 22 8.23 12.57 10.57
N LEU A 23 7.05 12.25 10.02
CA LEU A 23 6.27 13.16 9.18
C LEU A 23 5.03 13.66 9.91
N ALA A 24 4.66 14.91 9.64
CA ALA A 24 3.34 15.38 10.03
C ALA A 24 2.26 14.59 9.26
N PRO A 25 1.14 14.20 9.90
CA PRO A 25 0.14 13.29 9.33
C PRO A 25 -0.39 13.69 7.94
N TYR A 26 -0.46 15.00 7.67
CA TYR A 26 -0.96 15.51 6.39
C TYR A 26 -0.02 15.25 5.20
N TYR A 27 1.26 14.97 5.42
CA TYR A 27 2.21 14.69 4.33
C TYR A 27 2.07 13.30 3.74
N LEU A 28 1.63 12.32 4.53
CA LEU A 28 1.54 10.93 4.10
C LEU A 28 0.67 10.78 2.86
N SER A 29 -0.53 11.38 2.86
CA SER A 29 -1.43 11.38 1.70
C SER A 29 -0.79 11.97 0.43
N ARG A 30 0.05 13.00 0.57
CA ARG A 30 0.76 13.61 -0.56
C ARG A 30 1.86 12.69 -1.09
N ILE A 31 2.63 12.06 -0.20
CA ILE A 31 3.68 11.10 -0.56
C ILE A 31 3.08 9.90 -1.30
N ILE A 32 1.99 9.33 -0.79
CA ILE A 32 1.30 8.20 -1.45
C ILE A 32 0.82 8.61 -2.84
N SER A 33 0.28 9.82 -3.01
CA SER A 33 -0.15 10.32 -4.32
C SER A 33 1.04 10.46 -5.30
N GLN A 34 2.18 10.95 -4.83
CA GLN A 34 3.39 11.08 -5.63
C GLN A 34 3.95 9.71 -6.04
N ILE A 35 4.04 8.77 -5.10
CA ILE A 35 4.45 7.39 -5.37
C ILE A 35 3.52 6.76 -6.40
N SER A 36 2.20 6.88 -6.20
CA SER A 36 1.20 6.38 -7.15
C SER A 36 1.38 6.96 -8.55
N SER A 37 1.76 8.24 -8.67
CA SER A 37 2.03 8.86 -9.97
C SER A 37 3.31 8.34 -10.62
N LEU A 38 4.35 8.05 -9.83
CA LEU A 38 5.62 7.50 -10.31
C LEU A 38 5.46 6.07 -10.85
N VAL A 39 4.63 5.25 -10.21
CA VAL A 39 4.41 3.85 -10.58
C VAL A 39 3.30 3.64 -11.61
N HIS A 40 2.70 4.73 -12.12
CA HIS A 40 1.66 4.63 -13.16
C HIS A 40 2.22 4.12 -14.50
N GLY A 41 3.52 4.29 -14.75
CA GLY A 41 4.21 3.73 -15.91
C GLY A 41 4.72 2.29 -15.70
N LEU A 42 5.09 1.61 -16.79
CA LEU A 42 5.55 0.21 -16.75
C LEU A 42 6.97 0.00 -16.19
N ARG A 43 7.68 1.07 -15.81
CA ARG A 43 9.09 1.03 -15.42
C ARG A 43 9.31 1.27 -13.93
N ALA A 44 8.25 1.33 -13.13
CA ALA A 44 8.38 1.53 -11.69
C ALA A 44 7.34 0.73 -10.90
N GLN A 45 7.77 0.18 -9.77
CA GLN A 45 6.92 -0.45 -8.77
C GLN A 45 7.29 0.11 -7.40
N ALA A 46 6.29 0.29 -6.54
CA ALA A 46 6.51 0.71 -5.16
C ALA A 46 5.87 -0.28 -4.19
N VAL A 47 6.57 -0.56 -3.11
CA VAL A 47 6.10 -1.30 -1.95
C VAL A 47 6.28 -0.39 -0.74
N LEU A 48 5.25 -0.31 0.11
CA LEU A 48 5.30 0.46 1.34
C LEU A 48 4.82 -0.38 2.52
N SER A 49 5.48 -0.26 3.65
CA SER A 49 4.93 -0.67 4.95
C SER A 49 4.36 0.55 5.65
N SER A 50 3.30 0.36 6.43
CA SER A 50 2.72 1.42 7.25
C SER A 50 1.81 0.82 8.32
N HIS A 51 1.80 1.46 9.47
CA HIS A 51 0.88 1.21 10.58
C HIS A 51 -0.27 2.22 10.62
N SER A 52 -0.28 3.20 9.71
CA SER A 52 -1.30 4.25 9.65
C SER A 52 -2.48 3.84 8.75
N PRO A 53 -3.72 3.77 9.28
CA PRO A 53 -4.91 3.50 8.47
C PRO A 53 -5.16 4.56 7.38
N SER A 54 -4.61 5.78 7.58
CA SER A 54 -4.79 6.91 6.65
C SER A 54 -4.23 6.66 5.25
N ILE A 55 -3.33 5.68 5.07
CA ILE A 55 -2.82 5.27 3.75
C ILE A 55 -3.92 4.71 2.84
N LEU A 56 -4.96 4.09 3.42
CA LEU A 56 -6.02 3.42 2.65
C LEU A 56 -6.92 4.39 1.90
N ALA A 57 -6.91 5.68 2.24
CA ALA A 57 -7.66 6.70 1.52
C ALA A 57 -7.25 6.84 0.04
N ARG A 58 -6.03 6.40 -0.31
CA ARG A 58 -5.43 6.56 -1.65
C ARG A 58 -4.98 5.26 -2.30
N ILE A 59 -5.15 4.13 -1.62
CA ILE A 59 -4.71 2.81 -2.09
C ILE A 59 -5.95 1.98 -2.42
N GLN A 60 -5.90 1.18 -3.49
CA GLN A 60 -6.99 0.23 -3.76
C GLN A 60 -6.92 -0.92 -2.74
N PRO A 61 -8.03 -1.33 -2.12
CA PRO A 61 -8.04 -2.42 -1.14
C PRO A 61 -7.33 -3.71 -1.63
N ALA A 62 -7.45 -4.03 -2.92
CA ALA A 62 -6.80 -5.20 -3.53
C ALA A 62 -5.25 -5.16 -3.47
N GLN A 63 -4.67 -3.97 -3.35
CA GLN A 63 -3.22 -3.77 -3.26
C GLN A 63 -2.67 -3.98 -1.84
N VAL A 64 -3.55 -4.08 -0.84
CA VAL A 64 -3.15 -4.16 0.57
C VAL A 64 -2.77 -5.59 0.94
N ARG A 65 -1.71 -5.73 1.73
CA ARG A 65 -1.29 -6.98 2.37
C ARG A 65 -1.16 -6.74 3.88
N HIS A 66 -1.89 -7.50 4.67
CA HIS A 66 -1.86 -7.46 6.13
C HIS A 66 -0.81 -8.46 6.66
N PHE A 67 0.04 -7.98 7.55
CA PHE A 67 1.11 -8.76 8.18
C PHE A 67 0.73 -9.02 9.64
N ARG A 68 0.66 -10.29 10.04
CA ARG A 68 0.35 -10.70 11.42
C ARG A 68 1.40 -11.68 11.92
N LEU A 69 1.90 -11.47 13.14
CA LEU A 69 2.74 -12.47 13.80
C LEU A 69 1.88 -13.65 14.27
N ALA A 70 2.24 -14.86 13.87
CA ALA A 70 1.73 -16.10 14.44
C ALA A 70 2.64 -16.50 15.62
N THR A 71 2.15 -16.26 16.84
CA THR A 71 2.91 -16.47 18.08
C THR A 71 3.24 -17.94 18.34
N GLU A 72 2.40 -18.87 17.87
CA GLU A 72 2.61 -20.31 18.03
C GLU A 72 3.83 -20.81 17.24
N SER A 73 4.04 -20.28 16.03
CA SER A 73 5.10 -20.69 15.12
C SER A 73 6.27 -19.72 15.04
N ASN A 74 6.18 -18.55 15.68
CA ASN A 74 7.12 -17.42 15.52
C ASN A 74 7.33 -17.01 14.05
N THR A 75 6.28 -17.10 13.23
CA THR A 75 6.33 -16.74 11.80
C THR A 75 5.37 -15.61 11.49
N THR A 76 5.67 -14.82 10.45
CA THR A 76 4.74 -13.82 9.93
C THR A 76 3.80 -14.44 8.91
N VAL A 77 2.49 -14.23 9.09
CA VAL A 77 1.44 -14.59 8.14
C VAL A 77 1.06 -13.35 7.36
N VAL A 78 1.15 -13.43 6.03
CA VAL A 78 0.74 -12.36 5.11
C VAL A 78 -0.62 -12.72 4.50
N ARG A 79 -1.60 -11.82 4.59
CA ARG A 79 -2.93 -12.01 4.01
C ARG A 79 -3.31 -10.84 3.11
N GLN A 80 -3.96 -11.14 1.99
CA GLN A 80 -4.68 -10.13 1.22
C GLN A 80 -6.07 -9.90 1.80
N LEU A 81 -6.65 -8.73 1.55
CA LEU A 81 -8.06 -8.49 1.86
C LEU A 81 -8.92 -9.42 1.00
N THR A 82 -9.89 -10.08 1.63
CA THR A 82 -10.90 -10.87 0.91
C THR A 82 -11.95 -9.91 0.40
N LEU A 83 -11.98 -9.70 -0.91
CA LEU A 83 -12.92 -8.82 -1.58
C LEU A 83 -13.88 -9.67 -2.42
N PRO A 84 -15.17 -9.31 -2.50
CA PRO A 84 -16.09 -9.97 -3.43
C PRO A 84 -15.75 -9.59 -4.88
N ASP A 85 -16.23 -10.38 -5.83
CA ASP A 85 -15.95 -10.19 -7.26
C ASP A 85 -16.37 -8.79 -7.76
N GLU A 86 -15.50 -8.16 -8.56
CA GLU A 86 -15.54 -6.74 -8.89
C GLU A 86 -16.80 -6.29 -9.66
N GLU A 87 -17.55 -7.22 -10.25
CA GLU A 87 -18.72 -6.93 -11.10
C GLU A 87 -20.01 -6.67 -10.29
N ASN A 88 -20.01 -6.93 -8.98
CA ASN A 88 -21.21 -6.83 -8.16
C ASN A 88 -21.23 -5.55 -7.30
N GLU A 89 -22.43 -5.00 -7.03
CA GLU A 89 -22.60 -3.85 -6.12
C GLU A 89 -22.01 -4.08 -4.72
N ALA A 90 -21.94 -5.34 -4.30
CA ALA A 90 -21.24 -5.75 -3.08
C ALA A 90 -19.75 -5.35 -3.08
N ALA A 91 -19.03 -5.46 -4.20
CA ALA A 91 -17.64 -5.05 -4.31
C ALA A 91 -17.47 -3.55 -4.15
N LYS A 92 -18.33 -2.76 -4.77
CA LYS A 92 -18.33 -1.30 -4.57
C LYS A 92 -18.57 -0.95 -3.10
N TYR A 93 -19.57 -1.59 -2.47
CA TYR A 93 -19.90 -1.36 -1.06
C TYR A 93 -18.72 -1.70 -0.13
N ILE A 94 -18.11 -2.88 -0.29
CA ILE A 94 -16.97 -3.30 0.52
C ILE A 94 -15.76 -2.39 0.29
N GLN A 95 -15.46 -2.00 -0.95
CA GLN A 95 -14.36 -1.07 -1.22
C GLN A 95 -14.56 0.29 -0.54
N GLN A 96 -15.79 0.82 -0.53
CA GLN A 96 -16.09 2.06 0.19
C GLN A 96 -16.01 1.86 1.70
N ALA A 97 -16.48 0.73 2.24
CA ALA A 97 -16.38 0.42 3.66
C ALA A 97 -14.91 0.34 4.12
N VAL A 98 -14.02 -0.28 3.33
CA VAL A 98 -12.57 -0.33 3.60
C VAL A 98 -11.96 1.08 3.65
N ARG A 99 -12.40 1.98 2.77
CA ARG A 99 -11.90 3.37 2.75
C ARG A 99 -12.48 4.24 3.86
N ALA A 100 -13.74 4.00 4.24
CA ALA A 100 -14.43 4.78 5.26
C ALA A 100 -14.03 4.38 6.68
N TYR A 101 -13.73 3.09 6.90
CA TYR A 101 -13.39 2.54 8.21
C TYR A 101 -12.10 1.70 8.15
N PRO A 102 -10.97 2.29 7.73
CA PRO A 102 -9.71 1.57 7.55
C PRO A 102 -9.21 0.94 8.85
N GLU A 103 -9.48 1.54 10.00
CA GLU A 103 -9.09 1.06 11.33
C GLU A 103 -9.58 -0.36 11.64
N LEU A 104 -10.73 -0.78 11.11
CA LEU A 104 -11.26 -2.13 11.30
C LEU A 104 -10.35 -3.21 10.68
N TYR A 105 -9.61 -2.84 9.64
CA TYR A 105 -8.69 -3.73 8.92
C TYR A 105 -7.27 -3.69 9.47
N PHE A 106 -6.96 -2.73 10.34
CA PHE A 106 -5.71 -2.60 11.08
C PHE A 106 -5.85 -2.98 12.56
N ALA A 107 -7.07 -3.31 13.01
CA ALA A 107 -7.33 -3.74 14.38
C ALA A 107 -6.62 -5.08 14.66
N LYS A 108 -5.91 -5.14 15.79
CA LYS A 108 -5.38 -6.40 16.32
C LYS A 108 -6.55 -7.32 16.64
N VAL A 109 -6.74 -8.37 15.84
CA VAL A 109 -7.48 -9.58 16.25
C VAL A 109 -6.47 -10.69 16.42
#